data_AF-A0AA39FXT7-F1
#
_entry.id   AF-A0AA39FXT7-F1
#
_cell.length_a   1.000
_cell.length_b   1.000
_cell.length_c   1.000
_cell.angle_alpha   90.00
_cell.angle_beta   90.00
_cell.angle_gamma   90.00
#
_symmetry.space_group_name_H-M   'P 1'
#
loop_
_entity.id
_entity.type
_entity.pdbx_description
1 polymer ?
#
loop_
_entity_poly.entity_id
_entity_poly.type
_entity_poly.pdbx_seq_one_letter_code
_entity_poly.pdbx_strand_id
1 'polypeptide(L)'
;VSWVRRRGDELHLLTFGIHTYSSDSRFSLDYQMPNDWRLLLRSATERDVGVYECQVSAHPPLIRIIYLAVSVPRVEIVDEHGATAGDKFYKAGSTIELKCVVSKVPHPTGFVTWRHGARMLNYDTIRGGIR
;
A
#
# COMPACT_ATOMS: atom_id res chain seq x y z
N VAL A 1 -10.07 -3.27 26.94
CA VAL A 1 -10.22 -2.95 25.49
C VAL A 1 -9.77 -4.16 24.70
N SER A 2 -10.51 -4.53 23.66
CA SER A 2 -10.13 -5.60 22.73
C SER A 2 -10.12 -5.09 21.30
N TRP A 3 -9.20 -5.64 20.51
CA TRP A 3 -9.20 -5.45 19.07
C TRP A 3 -9.63 -6.74 18.38
N VAL A 4 -10.58 -6.61 17.47
CA VAL A 4 -11.07 -7.72 16.64
C VAL A 4 -11.00 -7.34 15.17
N ARG A 5 -10.78 -8.32 14.31
CA ARG A 5 -10.89 -8.19 12.85
C ARG A 5 -12.14 -8.90 12.39
N ARG A 6 -12.97 -8.23 11.61
CA ARG A 6 -14.15 -8.81 10.99
C ARG A 6 -13.78 -9.40 9.62
N ARG A 7 -14.16 -10.66 9.38
CA ARG A 7 -14.05 -11.33 8.08
C ARG A 7 -15.39 -11.97 7.75
N GLY A 8 -16.19 -11.31 6.92
CA GLY A 8 -17.59 -11.69 6.71
C GLY A 8 -18.35 -11.58 8.03
N ASP A 9 -18.98 -12.69 8.44
CA ASP A 9 -19.72 -12.80 9.70
C ASP A 9 -18.84 -13.24 10.88
N GLU A 10 -17.58 -13.63 10.63
CA GLU A 10 -16.66 -14.09 11.68
C GLU A 10 -15.89 -12.91 12.32
N LEU A 11 -15.75 -12.98 13.65
CA LEU A 11 -14.91 -12.09 14.44
C LEU A 11 -13.67 -12.83 14.90
N HIS A 12 -12.49 -12.37 14.46
CA HIS A 12 -11.22 -12.89 14.94
C HIS A 12 -10.62 -11.95 15.98
N LEU A 13 -10.39 -12.47 17.19
CA LEU A 13 -9.72 -11.74 18.25
C LEU A 13 -8.25 -11.50 17.90
N LEU A 14 -7.83 -10.24 17.91
CA LEU A 14 -6.42 -9.86 17.68
C LEU A 14 -5.71 -9.61 19.01
N THR A 15 -6.31 -8.80 19.88
CA THR A 15 -5.76 -8.48 21.20
C THR A 15 -6.89 -8.33 22.23
N PHE A 16 -6.57 -8.62 23.50
CA PHE A 16 -7.45 -8.38 24.63
C PHE A 16 -6.64 -7.85 25.81
N GLY A 17 -7.01 -6.67 26.31
CA GLY A 17 -6.22 -5.99 27.33
C GLY A 17 -4.83 -5.67 26.78
N ILE A 18 -3.78 -6.13 27.47
CA ILE A 18 -2.37 -5.99 27.08
C ILE A 18 -1.82 -7.19 26.28
N HIS A 19 -2.64 -8.21 26.05
CA HIS A 19 -2.20 -9.48 25.47
C HIS A 19 -2.60 -9.58 24.00
N THR A 20 -1.69 -10.11 23.18
CA THR A 20 -1.94 -10.44 21.78
C THR A 20 -2.40 -11.89 21.66
N TYR A 21 -3.54 -12.10 20.99
CA TYR A 21 -4.17 -13.41 20.74
C TYR A 21 -4.08 -13.86 19.29
N SER A 22 -3.81 -12.94 18.36
CA SER A 22 -3.65 -13.29 16.94
C SER A 22 -2.49 -14.26 16.75
N SER A 23 -2.67 -15.26 15.87
CA SER A 23 -1.59 -16.13 15.42
C SER A 23 -0.62 -15.44 14.46
N ASP A 24 -1.03 -14.33 13.86
CA ASP A 24 -0.17 -13.53 12.99
C ASP A 24 0.70 -12.58 13.83
N SER A 25 1.98 -12.93 13.92
CA SER A 25 3.02 -12.20 14.69
C SER A 25 3.21 -10.73 14.30
N ARG A 26 2.63 -10.28 13.19
CA ARG A 26 2.68 -8.87 12.77
C ARG A 26 1.74 -7.98 13.58
N PHE A 27 0.70 -8.56 14.19
CA PHE A 27 -0.20 -7.83 15.09
C PHE A 27 0.37 -7.78 16.49
N SER A 28 0.31 -6.61 17.10
CA SER A 28 0.67 -6.39 18.50
C SER A 28 -0.14 -5.22 19.07
N LEU A 29 -0.15 -5.09 20.40
CA LEU A 29 -0.71 -3.92 21.05
C LEU A 29 0.40 -2.90 21.34
N ASP A 30 0.13 -1.64 21.06
CA ASP A 30 0.90 -0.48 21.53
C ASP A 30 0.00 0.35 22.47
N TYR A 31 0.12 0.11 23.78
CA TYR A 31 -0.64 0.85 24.78
C TYR A 31 0.13 2.11 25.20
N GLN A 32 -0.52 3.26 25.09
CA GLN A 32 0.00 4.54 25.55
C GLN A 32 -0.86 5.08 26.69
N MET A 33 -0.20 5.44 27.80
CA MET A 33 -0.88 6.03 28.95
C MET A 33 -1.50 7.40 28.58
N PRO A 34 -2.63 7.77 29.18
CA PRO A 34 -3.38 7.02 30.19
C PRO A 34 -4.41 6.03 29.60
N ASN A 35 -4.87 6.20 28.36
CA ASN A 35 -6.05 5.47 27.84
C ASN A 35 -6.03 5.29 26.31
N ASP A 36 -4.87 5.02 25.71
CA ASP A 36 -4.76 4.80 24.27
C ASP A 36 -4.31 3.37 23.95
N TRP A 37 -5.25 2.56 23.43
CA TRP A 37 -5.00 1.16 23.05
C TRP A 37 -4.88 1.06 21.54
N ARG A 38 -3.66 1.18 21.02
CA ARG A 38 -3.42 1.16 19.57
C ARG A 38 -3.12 -0.26 19.12
N LEU A 39 -3.80 -0.70 18.06
CA LEU A 39 -3.42 -1.91 17.34
C LEU A 39 -2.27 -1.58 16.40
N LEU A 40 -1.14 -2.25 16.58
CA LEU A 40 0.01 -2.13 15.70
C LEU A 40 0.02 -3.31 14.71
N LEU A 41 0.05 -3.01 13.42
CA LEU A 41 0.26 -3.97 12.33
C LEU A 41 1.57 -3.65 11.62
N ARG A 42 2.56 -4.56 11.73
CA ARG A 42 3.84 -4.43 11.01
C ARG A 42 3.75 -4.99 9.60
N SER A 43 4.40 -4.32 8.63
CA SER A 43 4.47 -4.77 7.24
C SER A 43 3.10 -5.11 6.64
N ALA A 44 2.23 -4.10 6.58
CA ALA A 44 0.88 -4.24 6.04
C ALA A 44 0.89 -4.66 4.56
N THR A 45 -0.04 -5.53 4.18
CA THR A 45 -0.20 -6.07 2.84
C THR A 45 -1.61 -5.81 2.32
N GLU A 46 -1.86 -5.95 1.00
CA GLU A 46 -3.22 -5.81 0.43
C GLU A 46 -4.23 -6.76 1.10
N ARG A 47 -3.78 -7.89 1.67
CA ARG A 47 -4.64 -8.85 2.39
C ARG A 47 -5.11 -8.37 3.75
N ASP A 48 -4.51 -7.31 4.30
CA ASP A 48 -4.87 -6.77 5.61
C ASP A 48 -6.02 -5.78 5.54
N VAL A 49 -6.45 -5.39 4.33
CA VAL A 49 -7.62 -4.56 4.10
C VAL A 49 -8.86 -5.16 4.77
N GLY A 50 -9.69 -4.29 5.34
CA GLY A 50 -10.98 -4.67 5.90
C GLY A 50 -11.33 -3.93 7.17
N VAL A 51 -12.34 -4.47 7.85
CA VAL A 51 -12.93 -3.86 9.05
C VAL A 51 -12.27 -4.41 10.31
N TYR A 52 -11.85 -3.49 11.16
CA TYR A 52 -11.31 -3.72 12.49
C TYR A 52 -12.20 -3.02 13.50
N GLU A 53 -12.35 -3.60 14.68
CA GLU A 53 -13.14 -3.01 15.75
C GLU A 53 -12.32 -2.93 17.03
N CYS A 54 -12.38 -1.77 17.66
CA CYS A 54 -11.94 -1.56 19.03
C CYS A 54 -13.17 -1.62 19.93
N GLN A 55 -13.19 -2.56 20.86
CA GLN A 55 -14.32 -2.85 21.73
C GLN A 55 -13.95 -2.61 23.20
N VAL A 56 -14.86 -1.95 23.93
CA VAL A 56 -14.76 -1.76 25.37
C VAL A 56 -15.86 -2.57 26.04
N SER A 57 -15.47 -3.43 26.98
CA SER A 57 -16.34 -4.29 27.79
C SER A 57 -17.15 -3.49 28.81
N ALA A 58 -18.00 -2.59 28.32
CA ALA A 58 -19.02 -1.87 29.09
C ALA A 58 -20.39 -2.53 28.88
N HIS A 59 -21.38 -2.11 29.67
CA HIS A 59 -22.78 -2.50 29.47
C HIS A 59 -23.62 -1.25 29.19
N PRO A 60 -24.08 -1.02 27.94
CA PRO A 60 -23.83 -1.81 26.72
C PRO A 60 -22.37 -1.68 26.20
N PRO A 61 -21.87 -2.63 25.38
CA PRO A 61 -20.51 -2.57 24.83
C PRO A 61 -20.30 -1.34 23.96
N LEU A 62 -19.17 -0.65 24.13
CA LEU A 62 -18.79 0.45 23.25
C LEU A 62 -17.91 -0.09 22.13
N ILE A 63 -18.28 0.20 20.87
CA ILE A 63 -17.60 -0.34 19.69
C ILE A 63 -17.20 0.81 18.76
N ARG A 64 -15.92 0.86 18.41
CA ARG A 64 -15.38 1.75 17.38
C ARG A 64 -14.98 0.92 16.17
N ILE A 65 -15.64 1.15 15.04
CA ILE A 65 -15.37 0.49 13.77
C ILE A 65 -14.36 1.31 12.95
N ILE A 66 -13.34 0.65 12.41
CA ILE A 66 -12.26 1.25 11.63
C ILE A 66 -12.07 0.44 10.35
N TYR A 67 -12.01 1.11 9.20
CA TYR A 67 -11.70 0.47 7.93
C TYR A 67 -10.23 0.73 7.57
N LEU A 68 -9.43 -0.34 7.50
CA LEU A 68 -8.04 -0.26 7.06
C LEU A 68 -7.99 -0.36 5.54
N ALA A 69 -7.55 0.72 4.88
CA ALA A 69 -7.18 0.72 3.47
C ALA A 69 -5.66 0.58 3.34
N VAL A 70 -5.20 -0.35 2.49
CA VAL A 70 -3.78 -0.54 2.17
C VAL A 70 -3.60 -0.20 0.70
N SER A 71 -2.68 0.72 0.41
CA SER A 71 -2.34 1.12 -0.95
C SER A 71 -0.96 0.57 -1.29
N VAL A 72 -0.88 -0.18 -2.38
CA VAL A 72 0.39 -0.67 -2.94
C VAL A 72 0.60 0.06 -4.27
N PRO A 73 1.55 1.01 -4.33
CA PRO A 73 1.90 1.69 -5.56
C PRO A 73 2.26 0.71 -6.66
N ARG A 74 1.77 0.97 -7.87
CA ARG A 74 2.13 0.21 -9.07
C ARG A 74 2.78 1.14 -10.08
N VAL A 75 3.87 0.66 -10.66
CA VAL A 75 4.65 1.39 -11.65
C VAL A 75 4.73 0.51 -12.89
N GLU A 76 4.24 1.04 -14.01
CA GLU A 76 4.23 0.35 -15.29
C GLU A 76 4.82 1.26 -16.37
N ILE A 77 5.70 0.69 -17.18
CA ILE A 77 6.21 1.33 -18.40
C ILE A 77 5.30 0.88 -19.52
N VAL A 78 4.74 1.82 -20.29
CA VAL A 78 3.88 1.58 -21.44
C VAL A 78 4.44 2.30 -22.68
N ASP A 79 4.05 1.88 -23.88
CA ASP A 79 4.40 2.62 -25.10
C ASP A 79 3.43 3.75 -25.41
N GLU A 80 3.63 4.38 -26.57
CA GLU A 80 2.75 5.37 -27.18
C GLU A 80 1.27 4.94 -27.27
N HIS A 81 0.99 3.64 -27.42
CA HIS A 81 -0.35 3.06 -27.51
C HIS A 81 -0.93 2.62 -26.15
N GLY A 82 -0.19 2.81 -25.05
CA GLY A 82 -0.60 2.39 -23.72
C GLY A 82 -0.44 0.89 -23.45
N ALA A 83 0.20 0.15 -24.36
CA ALA A 83 0.50 -1.27 -24.17
C ALA A 83 1.75 -1.42 -23.30
N THR A 84 1.69 -2.29 -22.29
CA THR A 84 2.81 -2.58 -21.39
C THR A 84 4.09 -2.83 -22.18
N ALA A 85 5.12 -2.08 -21.88
CA ALA A 85 6.44 -2.20 -22.48
C ALA A 85 7.14 -3.42 -21.88
N GLY A 86 6.76 -4.61 -22.35
CA GLY A 86 7.64 -5.77 -22.31
C GLY A 86 8.77 -5.63 -23.33
N ASP A 87 9.26 -6.75 -23.85
CA ASP A 87 10.27 -6.73 -24.91
C ASP A 87 9.69 -6.16 -26.21
N LYS A 88 10.20 -4.99 -26.62
CA LYS A 88 9.81 -4.33 -27.87
C LYS A 88 11.02 -4.16 -28.79
N PHE A 89 10.81 -4.43 -30.07
CA PHE A 89 11.84 -4.41 -31.09
C PHE A 89 11.61 -3.22 -32.02
N TYR A 90 12.61 -2.35 -32.11
CA TYR A 90 12.56 -1.15 -32.95
C TYR A 90 13.67 -1.20 -33.99
N LYS A 91 13.44 -0.58 -35.15
CA LYS A 91 14.46 -0.45 -36.18
C LYS A 91 15.48 0.62 -35.76
N ALA A 92 16.71 0.46 -36.23
CA ALA A 92 17.74 1.47 -36.03
C ALA A 92 17.29 2.83 -36.61
N GLY A 93 17.42 3.88 -35.80
CA GLY A 93 17.00 5.23 -36.18
C GLY A 93 15.53 5.57 -35.89
N SER A 94 14.72 4.62 -35.42
CA SER A 94 13.36 4.90 -34.94
C SER A 94 13.37 5.70 -33.64
N THR A 95 12.43 6.64 -33.51
CA THR A 95 12.12 7.30 -32.23
C THR A 95 11.27 6.38 -31.37
N ILE A 96 11.54 6.32 -30.07
CA ILE A 96 10.78 5.51 -29.10
C ILE A 96 10.13 6.45 -28.10
N GLU A 97 8.83 6.26 -27.86
CA GLU A 97 8.08 6.95 -26.81
C GLU A 97 7.71 5.94 -25.71
N LEU A 98 8.06 6.27 -24.47
CA LEU A 98 7.78 5.44 -23.31
C LEU A 98 7.04 6.28 -22.26
N LYS A 99 5.92 5.80 -21.76
CA LYS A 99 5.19 6.48 -20.69
C LYS A 99 5.34 5.68 -19.41
N CYS A 100 5.60 6.36 -18.31
CA CYS A 100 5.62 5.75 -16.99
C CYS A 100 4.30 6.07 -16.30
N VAL A 101 3.47 5.05 -16.12
CA VAL A 101 2.18 5.17 -15.44
C VAL A 101 2.36 4.71 -14.00
N VAL A 102 2.17 5.64 -13.07
CA VAL A 102 2.19 5.36 -11.64
C VAL A 102 0.75 5.39 -11.12
N SER A 103 0.31 4.31 -10.48
CA SER A 103 -1.04 4.18 -9.96
C SER A 103 -1.06 3.73 -8.49
N LYS A 104 -2.22 3.85 -7.84
CA LYS A 104 -2.46 3.46 -6.43
C LYS A 104 -1.55 4.18 -5.42
N VAL A 105 -1.24 5.46 -5.68
CA VAL A 105 -0.49 6.32 -4.76
C VAL A 105 -1.46 7.29 -4.07
N PRO A 106 -1.66 7.22 -2.73
CA PRO A 106 -2.63 8.06 -2.03
C PRO A 106 -2.34 9.56 -2.10
N HIS A 107 -1.05 9.92 -2.07
CA HIS A 107 -0.58 11.31 -2.14
C HIS A 107 0.65 11.34 -3.06
N PRO A 108 0.48 11.57 -4.37
CA PRO A 108 1.60 11.62 -5.30
C PRO A 108 2.42 12.88 -5.03
N THR A 109 3.55 12.71 -4.32
CA THR A 109 4.50 13.79 -3.96
C THR A 109 5.87 13.60 -4.63
N GLY A 110 6.01 12.57 -5.47
CA GLY A 110 7.27 12.23 -6.12
C GLY A 110 7.36 12.69 -7.58
N PHE A 111 8.58 12.87 -8.05
CA PHE A 111 8.90 13.01 -9.46
C PHE A 111 9.30 11.65 -10.05
N VAL A 112 8.89 11.39 -11.29
CA VAL A 112 9.29 10.18 -12.02
C VAL A 112 10.71 10.38 -12.53
N THR A 113 11.55 9.34 -12.49
CA THR A 113 12.89 9.37 -13.11
C THR A 113 13.12 8.13 -13.96
N TRP A 114 13.67 8.32 -15.15
CA TRP A 114 13.99 7.23 -16.06
C TRP A 114 15.43 6.76 -15.92
N ARG A 115 15.64 5.44 -15.97
CA ARG A 115 16.95 4.80 -15.89
C ARG A 115 17.07 3.69 -16.92
N HIS A 116 18.23 3.61 -17.56
CA HIS A 116 18.63 2.47 -18.38
C HIS A 116 19.89 1.84 -17.78
N GLY A 117 19.72 0.66 -17.16
CA GLY A 117 20.75 0.07 -16.31
C GLY A 117 21.13 1.02 -15.16
N ALA A 118 22.41 1.34 -15.04
CA ALA A 118 22.90 2.29 -14.03
C ALA A 118 22.67 3.77 -14.40
N ARG A 119 22.44 4.08 -15.68
CA ARG A 119 22.45 5.46 -16.21
C ARG A 119 21.08 6.13 -16.09
N MET A 120 21.04 7.32 -15.50
CA MET A 120 19.87 8.20 -15.54
C MET A 120 19.67 8.74 -16.97
N LEU A 121 18.44 8.70 -17.47
CA LEU A 121 18.07 9.31 -18.74
C LEU A 121 17.66 10.76 -18.48
N ASN A 122 18.26 11.70 -19.22
CA ASN A 122 17.88 13.11 -19.18
C ASN A 122 16.68 13.36 -20.10
N TYR A 123 15.83 14.34 -19.77
CA TYR A 123 14.65 14.75 -20.56
C TYR A 123 14.98 15.55 -21.83
N ASP A 124 16.24 15.52 -22.28
CA ASP A 124 16.75 16.42 -23.32
C ASP A 124 16.27 15.98 -24.71
N THR A 125 15.53 16.84 -25.41
CA THR A 125 14.80 16.51 -26.64
C THR A 125 15.68 16.47 -27.89
N ILE A 126 16.98 16.81 -27.80
CA ILE A 126 17.91 16.89 -28.94
C ILE A 126 18.51 15.49 -29.27
N ARG A 127 17.66 14.45 -29.39
CA ARG A 127 17.99 13.00 -29.42
C ARG A 127 18.28 12.38 -28.04
N GLY A 128 17.33 12.53 -27.13
CA GLY A 128 17.30 11.75 -25.87
C GLY A 128 16.02 11.88 -25.04
N GLY A 129 14.95 12.47 -25.58
CA GLY A 129 13.79 12.88 -24.80
C GLY A 129 12.60 11.94 -24.97
N ILE A 130 12.01 11.56 -23.84
CA ILE A 130 10.75 10.80 -23.74
C ILE A 130 9.60 11.80 -23.81
N ARG A 131 8.64 11.60 -24.73
CA ARG A 131 7.42 12.41 -24.85
C ARG A 131 6.24 11.78 -24.13
#